data_AF-A0A1F6BKX6-F1
#
_entry.id   AF-A0A1F6BKX6-F1
#
_cell.length_a   1.000
_cell.length_b   1.000
_cell.length_c   1.000
_cell.angle_alpha   90.00
_cell.angle_beta   90.00
_cell.angle_gamma   90.00
#
_symmetry.space_group_name_H-M   'P 1'
#
loop_
_entity.id
_entity.type
_entity.pdbx_description
1 polymer ?
#
loop_
_entity_poly.entity_id
_entity_poly.type
_entity_poly.pdbx_seq_one_letter_code
_entity_poly.pdbx_strand_id
1 'polypeptide(L)'
;MRAALAIILIVSFVGIAAFGIFMMSHERHDGGCVAAAVNGKLCPEVSSMLDFSGFHLDAFRSFVSTVIVFMLTAVFGIIFANRSAPQTPVHKPILRGEPFSEPQSFPLRRELGHWLALHEESPFFS
;
A
#
# COMPACT_ATOMS: atom_id res chain seq x y z
N MET A 1 12.66 0.64 -26.07
CA MET A 1 12.04 -0.08 -24.93
C MET A 1 11.87 0.81 -23.70
N ARG A 2 12.94 1.39 -23.12
CA ARG A 2 12.83 2.25 -21.92
C ARG A 2 11.92 3.48 -22.09
N ALA A 3 12.02 4.18 -23.22
CA ALA A 3 11.19 5.35 -23.51
C ALA A 3 9.70 5.00 -23.67
N ALA A 4 9.38 3.90 -24.35
CA ALA A 4 7.99 3.44 -24.50
C ALA A 4 7.36 3.08 -23.14
N LEU A 5 8.11 2.41 -22.27
CA LEU A 5 7.66 2.11 -20.91
C LEU A 5 7.44 3.39 -20.09
N ALA A 6 8.34 4.36 -20.18
CA ALA A 6 8.18 5.64 -19.50
C ALA A 6 6.91 6.38 -19.96
N ILE A 7 6.65 6.39 -21.27
CA ILE A 7 5.44 7.01 -21.83
C ILE A 7 4.19 6.31 -21.31
N ILE A 8 4.14 4.97 -21.33
CA ILE A 8 3.00 4.20 -20.82
C ILE A 8 2.74 4.54 -19.34
N LEU A 9 3.79 4.55 -18.51
CA LEU A 9 3.66 4.86 -17.09
C LEU A 9 3.14 6.28 -16.85
N ILE A 10 3.65 7.27 -17.59
CA ILE A 10 3.19 8.66 -17.48
C ILE A 10 1.72 8.76 -17.90
N VAL A 11 1.35 8.17 -19.03
CA VAL A 11 -0.03 8.20 -19.54
C VAL A 11 -0.99 7.51 -18.58
N SER A 12 -0.64 6.33 -18.06
CA SER A 12 -1.45 5.63 -17.06
C SER A 12 -1.60 6.45 -15.78
N PHE A 13 -0.52 7.06 -15.30
CA PHE A 13 -0.56 7.89 -14.09
C PHE A 13 -1.44 9.13 -14.27
N VAL A 14 -1.30 9.84 -15.39
CA VAL A 14 -2.14 11.00 -15.73
C VAL A 14 -3.61 10.59 -15.92
N GLY A 15 -3.85 9.44 -16.56
CA GLY A 15 -5.20 8.90 -16.76
C GLY A 15 -5.91 8.59 -15.44
N ILE A 16 -5.22 7.94 -14.49
CA ILE A 16 -5.77 7.68 -13.15
C ILE A 16 -6.06 8.98 -12.41
N ALA A 17 -5.15 9.96 -12.49
CA ALA A 17 -5.35 11.27 -11.87
C ALA A 17 -6.60 11.98 -12.45
N ALA A 18 -6.73 12.02 -13.78
CA ALA A 18 -7.88 12.61 -14.44
C ALA A 18 -9.20 11.89 -14.08
N PHE A 19 -9.18 10.55 -14.03
CA PHE A 19 -10.35 9.77 -13.65
C PHE A 19 -10.77 10.07 -12.20
N GLY A 20 -9.82 10.15 -11.27
CA GLY A 20 -10.09 10.49 -9.87
C GLY A 20 -10.66 11.91 -9.70
N ILE A 21 -10.20 12.87 -10.51
CA ILE A 21 -10.65 14.27 -10.43
C ILE A 21 -12.02 14.46 -11.07
N PHE A 22 -12.27 13.88 -12.24
CA PHE A 22 -13.45 14.23 -13.07
C PHE A 22 -14.51 13.13 -13.18
N MET A 23 -14.16 11.86 -12.96
CA MET A 23 -15.06 10.72 -13.20
C MET A 23 -15.54 10.01 -11.94
N MET A 24 -14.91 10.25 -10.79
CA MET A 24 -15.40 9.73 -9.52
C MET A 24 -16.69 10.45 -9.13
N SER A 25 -17.68 9.75 -8.59
CA SER A 25 -18.96 10.37 -8.20
C SER A 25 -18.73 11.53 -7.23
N HIS A 26 -19.27 12.71 -7.55
CA HIS A 26 -19.20 13.92 -6.72
C HIS A 26 -20.47 14.14 -5.92
N GLU A 27 -21.16 13.05 -5.59
CA GLU A 27 -22.35 13.13 -4.74
C GLU A 27 -21.95 13.72 -3.39
N ARG A 28 -22.83 14.56 -2.83
CA ARG A 28 -22.64 15.11 -1.49
C ARG A 28 -22.58 13.95 -0.50
N HIS A 29 -21.37 13.53 -0.16
CA HIS A 29 -21.16 12.70 1.01
C HIS A 29 -21.28 13.60 2.22
N ASP A 30 -22.20 13.28 3.13
CA ASP A 30 -22.36 13.95 4.42
C ASP A 30 -21.06 13.92 5.26
N GLY A 31 -20.10 13.05 4.89
CA GLY A 31 -18.75 12.93 5.46
C GLY A 31 -17.63 13.71 4.76
N GLY A 32 -17.93 14.54 3.74
CA GLY A 32 -16.91 15.30 2.99
C GLY A 32 -16.17 14.49 1.90
N CYS A 33 -15.25 15.15 1.19
CA CYS A 33 -14.47 14.54 0.11
C CYS A 33 -13.03 14.21 0.53
N VAL A 34 -12.39 13.22 -0.10
CA VAL A 34 -11.00 12.81 0.22
C VAL A 34 -10.02 13.98 0.10
N ALA A 35 -10.20 14.86 -0.89
CA ALA A 35 -9.37 16.05 -1.06
C ALA A 35 -9.49 17.03 0.12
N ALA A 36 -10.62 17.05 0.85
CA ALA A 36 -10.78 17.84 2.07
C ALA A 36 -9.87 17.36 3.20
N ALA A 37 -9.74 16.05 3.37
CA ALA A 37 -8.85 15.47 4.37
C ALA A 37 -7.37 15.80 4.05
N VAL A 38 -6.98 15.76 2.77
CA VAL A 38 -5.61 16.08 2.35
C VAL A 38 -5.30 17.57 2.47
N ASN A 39 -6.23 18.44 2.04
CA ASN A 39 -6.02 19.89 2.03
C ASN A 39 -6.31 20.55 3.38
N GLY A 40 -6.91 19.83 4.33
CA GLY A 40 -7.33 20.38 5.64
C GLY A 40 -8.42 21.46 5.52
N LYS A 41 -9.21 21.43 4.45
CA LYS A 41 -10.22 22.44 4.10
C LYS A 41 -11.55 21.75 3.85
N LEU A 42 -12.68 22.43 4.07
CA LEU A 42 -13.98 21.89 3.68
C LEU A 42 -14.04 21.65 2.17
N CYS A 43 -14.78 20.60 1.79
CA CYS A 43 -15.02 20.33 0.38
C CYS A 43 -15.81 21.51 -0.23
N PRO A 44 -15.31 22.16 -1.29
CA PRO A 44 -15.99 23.31 -1.85
C PRO A 44 -17.36 22.91 -2.38
N GLU A 45 -18.40 23.62 -1.96
CA GLU A 45 -19.71 23.53 -2.59
C GLU A 45 -19.56 24.15 -3.99
N VAL A 46 -19.80 23.35 -5.02
CA VAL A 46 -19.47 23.65 -6.42
C VAL A 46 -20.01 25.01 -6.89
N SER A 47 -19.20 26.06 -6.76
CA SER A 47 -19.48 27.41 -7.29
C SER A 47 -18.88 27.60 -8.68
N SER A 48 -17.75 26.92 -8.98
CA SER A 48 -17.11 26.93 -10.29
C SER A 48 -16.27 25.66 -10.51
N MET A 49 -16.19 25.18 -11.76
CA MET A 49 -15.34 24.01 -12.11
C MET A 49 -13.84 24.30 -11.91
N LEU A 50 -13.44 25.58 -11.98
CA LEU A 50 -12.07 26.01 -11.79
C LEU A 50 -11.63 25.86 -10.34
N ASP A 51 -12.48 26.28 -9.39
CA ASP A 51 -12.19 26.14 -7.96
C ASP A 51 -12.18 24.66 -7.55
N PHE A 52 -13.09 23.86 -8.12
CA PHE A 52 -13.14 22.42 -7.89
C PHE A 52 -11.89 21.70 -8.38
N SER A 53 -11.48 21.95 -9.62
CA SER A 53 -10.29 21.32 -10.21
C SER A 53 -9.00 21.80 -9.52
N GLY A 54 -8.91 23.08 -9.16
CA GLY A 54 -7.80 23.63 -8.38
C GLY A 54 -7.66 22.95 -7.02
N PHE A 55 -8.78 22.72 -6.32
CA PHE A 55 -8.80 22.01 -5.04
C PHE A 55 -8.29 20.57 -5.14
N HIS A 56 -8.72 19.84 -6.17
CA HIS A 56 -8.27 18.47 -6.40
C HIS A 56 -6.81 18.41 -6.89
N LEU A 57 -6.36 19.39 -7.68
CA LEU A 57 -4.96 19.51 -8.09
C LEU A 57 -4.04 19.75 -6.89
N ASP A 58 -4.46 20.57 -5.93
CA ASP A 58 -3.68 20.85 -4.71
C ASP A 58 -3.51 19.58 -3.85
N ALA A 59 -4.58 18.79 -3.72
CA ALA A 59 -4.54 17.49 -3.06
C ALA A 59 -3.61 16.51 -3.80
N PHE A 60 -3.72 16.46 -5.13
CA PHE A 60 -2.86 15.63 -5.97
C PHE A 60 -1.37 16.03 -5.86
N ARG A 61 -1.06 17.32 -5.85
CA ARG A 61 0.30 17.83 -5.64
C ARG A 61 0.86 17.39 -4.30
N SER A 62 0.06 17.45 -3.25
CA SER A 62 0.45 17.00 -1.91
C SER A 62 0.73 15.50 -1.88
N PHE A 63 -0.09 14.70 -2.56
CA PHE A 63 0.14 13.26 -2.71
C PHE A 63 1.45 12.95 -3.42
N VAL A 64 1.70 13.56 -4.59
CA VAL A 64 2.94 13.36 -5.35
C VAL A 64 4.16 13.78 -4.55
N SER A 65 4.09 14.93 -3.88
CA SER A 65 5.20 15.44 -3.06
C SER A 65 5.51 14.50 -1.91
N THR A 66 4.48 13.97 -1.24
CA THR A 66 4.63 13.00 -0.15
C THR A 66 5.28 11.70 -0.66
N VAL A 67 4.83 11.16 -1.79
CA VAL A 67 5.43 9.97 -2.40
C VAL A 67 6.91 10.18 -2.73
N ILE A 68 7.26 11.34 -3.29
CA ILE A 68 8.67 11.68 -3.58
C ILE A 68 9.49 11.71 -2.29
N VAL A 69 9.00 12.36 -1.23
CA VAL A 69 9.70 12.39 0.07
C VAL A 69 9.87 10.98 0.62
N PHE A 70 8.83 10.14 0.60
CA PHE A 70 8.94 8.74 1.04
C PHE A 70 9.99 7.97 0.24
N MET A 71 10.00 8.10 -1.08
CA MET A 71 11.01 7.45 -1.93
C MET A 71 12.43 7.92 -1.60
N LEU A 72 12.62 9.23 -1.40
CA LEU A 72 13.92 9.79 -1.00
C LEU A 72 14.34 9.28 0.38
N THR A 73 13.45 9.31 1.38
CA THR A 73 13.75 8.82 2.73
C THR A 73 14.07 7.31 2.73
N ALA A 74 13.39 6.51 1.91
CA ALA A 74 13.72 5.09 1.75
C ALA A 74 15.11 4.89 1.14
N VAL A 75 15.47 5.66 0.09
CA VAL A 75 16.81 5.61 -0.51
C VAL A 75 17.88 6.02 0.50
N PHE A 76 17.68 7.12 1.23
CA PHE A 76 18.60 7.54 2.28
C PHE A 76 18.69 6.48 3.39
N GLY A 77 17.58 5.91 3.83
CA GLY A 77 17.54 4.83 4.82
C GLY A 77 18.37 3.62 4.39
N ILE A 78 18.26 3.18 3.13
CA ILE A 78 19.07 2.08 2.57
C ILE A 78 20.55 2.44 2.58
N ILE A 79 20.92 3.66 2.13
CA ILE A 79 22.31 4.12 2.11
C ILE A 79 22.91 4.14 3.52
N PHE A 80 22.18 4.69 4.50
CA PHE A 80 22.64 4.78 5.89
C PHE A 80 22.66 3.42 6.58
N ALA A 81 21.69 2.55 6.35
CA ALA A 81 21.69 1.19 6.88
C ALA A 81 22.90 0.39 6.38
N ASN A 82 23.28 0.56 5.11
CA ASN A 82 24.44 -0.11 4.53
C ASN A 82 25.78 0.45 5.04
N ARG A 83 25.81 1.69 5.53
CA ARG A 83 26.99 2.32 6.15
C ARG A 83 27.10 2.07 7.65
N SER A 84 25.98 1.81 8.30
CA SER A 84 25.89 1.62 9.75
C SER A 84 25.86 0.16 10.15
N ALA A 85 25.83 -0.78 9.19
CA ALA A 85 25.93 -2.21 9.45
C ALA A 85 27.24 -2.48 10.20
N PRO A 86 27.19 -2.82 11.51
CA PRO A 86 28.36 -3.33 12.18
C PRO A 86 28.72 -4.62 11.44
N GLN A 87 29.98 -4.81 11.07
CA GLN A 87 30.47 -6.12 10.66
C GLN A 87 30.46 -7.02 11.90
N THR A 88 29.29 -7.44 12.36
CA THR A 88 29.18 -8.49 13.35
C THR A 88 29.74 -9.73 12.67
N PRO A 89 30.82 -10.35 13.18
CA PRO A 89 31.23 -11.63 12.67
C PRO A 89 30.02 -12.55 12.82
N VAL A 90 29.52 -13.07 11.69
CA VAL A 90 28.48 -14.09 11.67
C VAL A 90 29.06 -15.28 12.41
N HIS A 91 28.82 -15.34 13.72
CA HIS A 91 29.06 -16.53 14.50
C HIS A 91 28.10 -17.55 13.91
N LYS A 92 28.67 -18.45 13.08
CA LYS A 92 27.97 -19.65 12.66
C LYS A 92 27.52 -20.32 13.96
N PRO A 93 26.22 -20.48 14.21
CA PRO A 93 25.80 -21.23 15.38
C PRO A 93 26.41 -22.62 15.20
N ILE A 94 27.31 -22.99 16.11
CA ILE A 94 27.76 -24.37 16.24
C ILE A 94 26.50 -25.11 16.68
N LEU A 95 25.80 -25.70 15.71
CA LEU A 95 24.74 -26.67 15.93
C LEU A 95 25.37 -27.89 16.59
N ARG A 96 25.58 -27.82 17.90
CA ARG A 96 25.71 -29.00 18.74
C ARG A 96 24.35 -29.66 18.66
N GLY A 97 24.27 -30.80 17.98
CA GLY A 97 23.02 -31.52 17.75
C GLY A 97 22.33 -31.81 19.09
N GLU A 98 21.35 -30.98 19.43
CA GLU A 98 20.31 -31.36 20.38
C GLU A 98 19.35 -32.30 19.67
N PRO A 99 18.94 -33.41 20.31
CA PRO A 99 17.93 -34.28 19.75
C PRO A 99 16.65 -33.46 19.55
N PHE A 100 16.19 -33.42 18.30
CA PHE A 100 14.98 -32.76 17.84
C PHE A 100 13.81 -33.16 18.75
N SER A 101 13.48 -32.30 19.70
CA SER A 101 12.21 -32.37 20.41
C SER A 101 11.17 -31.73 19.50
N GLU A 102 10.27 -32.57 19.01
CA GLU A 102 9.17 -32.21 18.13
C GLU A 102 8.49 -30.93 18.63
N PRO A 103 8.47 -29.83 17.85
CA PRO A 103 7.87 -28.60 18.29
C PRO A 103 6.38 -28.83 18.51
N GLN A 104 5.93 -28.61 19.75
CA GLN A 104 4.52 -28.58 20.12
C GLN A 104 3.75 -27.84 19.04
N SER A 105 2.91 -28.59 18.33
CA SER A 105 2.13 -28.10 17.22
C SER A 105 1.33 -26.89 17.67
N PHE A 106 1.51 -25.76 16.99
CA PHE A 106 0.71 -24.56 17.19
C PHE A 106 -0.80 -24.92 17.20
N PRO A 107 -1.58 -24.49 18.21
CA PRO A 107 -3.01 -24.84 18.31
C PRO A 107 -3.80 -24.39 17.08
N LEU A 108 -3.35 -23.29 16.47
CA LEU A 108 -3.93 -22.72 15.24
C LEU A 108 -3.90 -23.71 14.05
N ARG A 109 -2.85 -24.55 13.93
CA ARG A 109 -2.74 -25.49 12.80
C ARG A 109 -3.73 -26.65 12.91
N ARG A 110 -4.09 -27.06 14.14
CA ARG A 110 -5.13 -28.06 14.39
C ARG A 110 -6.52 -27.50 14.11
N GLU A 111 -6.79 -26.27 14.56
CA GLU A 111 -8.05 -25.57 14.28
C GLU A 111 -8.28 -25.38 12.78
N LEU A 112 -7.27 -24.89 12.04
CA LEU A 112 -7.38 -24.78 10.58
C LEU A 112 -7.58 -26.15 9.93
N GLY A 113 -6.81 -27.17 10.33
CA GLY A 113 -6.98 -28.52 9.79
C GLY A 113 -8.38 -29.09 10.04
N HIS A 114 -8.94 -28.84 11.23
CA HIS A 114 -10.29 -29.28 11.60
C HIS A 114 -11.37 -28.51 10.83
N TRP A 115 -11.20 -27.19 10.68
CA TRP A 115 -12.10 -26.33 9.90
C TRP A 115 -12.10 -26.69 8.41
N LEU A 116 -10.91 -26.94 7.84
CA LEU A 116 -10.77 -27.40 6.46
C LEU A 116 -11.37 -28.79 6.24
N ALA A 117 -11.20 -29.73 7.18
CA ALA A 117 -11.79 -31.07 7.09
C ALA A 117 -13.33 -31.03 7.12
N LEU A 118 -13.93 -30.12 7.89
CA LEU A 118 -15.39 -29.95 7.93
C LEU A 118 -15.97 -29.45 6.59
N HIS A 119 -15.18 -28.72 5.82
CA HIS A 119 -15.59 -28.14 4.53
C HIS A 119 -15.35 -29.07 3.34
N GLU A 120 -14.54 -30.13 3.48
CA GLU A 120 -14.30 -31.10 2.41
C GLU A 120 -15.39 -32.20 2.32
N GLU A 121 -16.17 -32.43 3.39
CA GLU A 121 -17.22 -33.45 3.42
C GLU A 121 -18.64 -32.95 3.06
N SER A 122 -18.81 -31.76 2.43
CA SER A 122 -20.14 -31.35 1.98
C SER A 122 -20.59 -32.26 0.82
N PRO A 123 -21.66 -33.08 0.98
CA PRO A 123 -22.10 -33.97 -0.08
C PRO A 123 -22.65 -33.14 -1.24
N PHE A 124 -22.08 -33.33 -2.43
CA PHE A 124 -22.74 -32.95 -3.67
C PHE A 124 -24.02 -33.80 -3.79
N PHE A 125 -25.19 -33.19 -3.54
CA PHE A 125 -26.46 -33.78 -3.93
C PHE A 125 -26.68 -33.51 -5.42
N SER A 126 -26.78 -34.60 -6.18
CA SER A 126 -27.32 -34.67 -7.53
C SER A 126 -28.83 -34.40 -7.54
#